data_AF-A0A9D2GN34-F1
#
_entry.id   AF-A0A9D2GN34-F1
#
_cell.length_a   1.000
_cell.length_b   1.000
_cell.length_c   1.000
_cell.angle_alpha   90.00
_cell.angle_beta   90.00
_cell.angle_gamma   90.00
#
_symmetry.space_group_name_H-M   'P 1'
#
loop_
_entity.id
_entity.type
_entity.pdbx_description
1 polymer ?
#
loop_
_entity_poly.entity_id
_entity_poly.type
_entity_poly.pdbx_seq_one_letter_code
_entity_poly.pdbx_strand_id
1 'polypeptide(L)'
;MSDYFGVATDYLLKGTEPSEPAKKKAGAGVFMAAATALDAIGLILSAAVWYETQHAAALAAGLIFLVFGCMVFGIGLTGLPASAKEAAKRKFFSINIWLLSFIPLSLLYNILFNGSPAPYPLLSSPILSYPAFWLVYIVLGLGVDLAIIKTRRRP
;
A
#
# COMPACT_ATOMS: atom_id res chain seq x y z
N MET A 1 35.09 -35.72 8.08
CA MET A 1 35.34 -35.24 9.46
C MET A 1 35.76 -33.77 9.50
N SER A 2 36.60 -33.28 8.57
CA SER A 2 36.99 -31.85 8.49
C SER A 2 35.80 -30.90 8.22
N ASP A 3 34.88 -31.27 7.32
CA ASP A 3 33.67 -30.48 7.03
C ASP A 3 32.72 -30.30 8.23
N TYR A 4 32.86 -31.12 9.27
CA TYR A 4 32.02 -31.07 10.46
C TYR A 4 32.52 -30.06 11.51
N PHE A 5 33.79 -29.64 11.45
CA PHE A 5 34.42 -28.84 12.49
C PHE A 5 34.78 -27.40 12.07
N GLY A 6 34.41 -26.96 10.86
CA GLY A 6 34.50 -25.54 10.47
C GLY A 6 35.87 -24.91 10.73
N VAL A 7 36.95 -25.68 10.55
CA VAL A 7 38.30 -25.19 10.83
C VAL A 7 38.74 -24.25 9.69
N ALA A 8 39.03 -23.00 10.05
CA ALA A 8 39.24 -21.86 9.17
C ALA A 8 40.43 -21.97 8.18
N THR A 9 41.28 -22.99 8.30
CA THR A 9 42.49 -23.12 7.48
C THR A 9 42.26 -23.66 6.08
N ASP A 10 41.23 -24.49 5.85
CA ASP A 10 40.95 -25.05 4.51
C ASP A 10 40.32 -24.00 3.56
N TYR A 11 39.63 -23.01 4.13
CA TYR A 11 39.04 -21.90 3.37
C TYR A 11 40.09 -20.95 2.79
N LEU A 12 41.20 -20.73 3.50
CA LEU A 12 42.32 -19.91 3.03
C LEU A 12 43.06 -20.55 1.85
N LEU A 13 43.08 -21.88 1.76
CA LEU A 13 43.74 -22.62 0.69
C LEU A 13 42.83 -22.82 -0.54
N LYS A 14 41.50 -22.87 -0.37
CA LYS A 14 40.54 -22.98 -1.47
C LYS A 14 40.15 -21.64 -2.09
N GLY A 15 40.48 -20.52 -1.44
CA GLY A 15 40.16 -19.17 -1.95
C GLY A 15 38.65 -18.90 -2.06
N THR A 16 37.81 -19.76 -1.49
CA THR A 16 36.36 -19.64 -1.49
C THR A 16 35.91 -19.25 -0.10
N GLU A 17 35.68 -17.96 0.11
CA GLU A 17 34.93 -17.51 1.29
C GLU A 17 33.55 -18.18 1.28
N PRO A 18 33.09 -18.73 2.42
CA PRO A 18 31.72 -19.19 2.51
C PRO A 18 30.83 -17.96 2.33
N SER A 19 30.15 -17.87 1.19
CA SER A 19 29.10 -16.88 1.00
C SER A 19 28.11 -17.06 2.16
N GLU A 20 27.96 -16.05 3.01
CA GLU A 20 26.96 -16.07 4.07
C GLU A 20 25.64 -16.58 3.49
N PRO A 21 24.96 -17.55 4.13
CA PRO A 21 23.66 -17.98 3.65
C PRO A 21 22.78 -16.74 3.64
N ALA A 22 22.43 -16.27 2.44
CA ALA A 22 21.59 -15.11 2.26
C ALA A 22 20.32 -15.35 3.07
N LYS A 23 20.24 -14.73 4.25
CA LYS A 23 19.04 -14.75 5.09
C LYS A 23 17.92 -14.39 4.13
N LYS A 24 16.97 -15.32 3.92
CA LYS A 24 15.73 -15.09 3.18
C LYS A 24 14.95 -13.99 3.93
N LYS A 25 15.41 -12.75 3.84
CA LYS A 25 14.66 -11.58 4.26
C LYS A 25 13.38 -11.66 3.45
N ALA A 26 12.24 -11.65 4.15
CA ALA A 26 10.94 -11.56 3.49
C ALA A 26 11.04 -10.44 2.45
N GLY A 27 10.91 -10.82 1.18
CA GLY A 27 11.16 -9.90 0.09
C GLY A 27 10.19 -8.72 0.17
N ALA A 28 10.58 -7.56 -0.33
CA ALA A 28 9.74 -6.36 -0.38
C ALA A 28 8.31 -6.63 -0.92
N GLY A 29 8.16 -7.64 -1.78
CA GLY A 29 6.86 -8.10 -2.29
C GLY A 29 5.93 -8.69 -1.22
N VAL A 30 6.43 -9.40 -0.21
CA VAL A 30 5.61 -9.97 0.86
C VAL A 30 5.04 -8.84 1.74
N PHE A 31 5.87 -7.88 2.13
CA PHE A 31 5.43 -6.71 2.89
C PHE A 31 4.46 -5.84 2.08
N MET A 32 4.68 -5.68 0.78
CA MET A 32 3.76 -4.98 -0.12
C MET A 32 2.40 -5.69 -0.22
N ALA A 33 2.39 -7.02 -0.35
CA ALA A 33 1.15 -7.80 -0.38
C ALA A 33 0.41 -7.71 0.96
N ALA A 34 1.11 -7.84 2.09
CA ALA A 34 0.54 -7.69 3.42
C ALA A 34 -0.04 -6.30 3.65
N ALA A 35 0.69 -5.25 3.23
CA ALA A 35 0.21 -3.87 3.29
C ALA A 35 -1.06 -3.66 2.47
N THR A 36 -1.08 -4.16 1.23
CA THR A 36 -2.24 -4.04 0.34
C THR A 36 -3.46 -4.79 0.89
N ALA A 37 -3.24 -5.95 1.51
CA ALA A 37 -4.30 -6.70 2.18
C ALA A 37 -4.85 -5.95 3.39
N LEU A 38 -3.99 -5.34 4.21
CA LEU A 38 -4.42 -4.50 5.34
C LEU A 38 -5.22 -3.28 4.86
N ASP A 39 -4.77 -2.61 3.81
CA ASP A 39 -5.46 -1.46 3.22
C ASP A 39 -6.86 -1.85 2.69
N ALA A 40 -6.95 -3.00 2.01
CA ALA A 40 -8.21 -3.53 1.52
C ALA A 40 -9.15 -3.93 2.67
N ILE A 41 -8.64 -4.57 3.72
CA ILE A 41 -9.41 -4.90 4.93
C ILE A 41 -9.93 -3.63 5.59
N GLY A 42 -9.09 -2.60 5.72
CA GLY A 42 -9.47 -1.31 6.29
C GLY A 42 -10.64 -0.66 5.52
N LEU A 43 -10.57 -0.68 4.20
CA LEU A 43 -11.63 -0.19 3.34
C LEU A 43 -12.94 -0.96 3.52
N ILE A 44 -12.89 -2.30 3.43
CA ILE A 44 -14.06 -3.17 3.54
C ILE A 44 -14.69 -3.04 4.93
N LEU A 45 -13.88 -3.08 5.98
CA LEU A 45 -14.35 -2.98 7.36
C LEU A 45 -15.00 -1.62 7.62
N SER A 46 -14.43 -0.53 7.10
CA SER A 46 -15.03 0.79 7.20
C SER A 46 -16.41 0.83 6.56
N ALA A 47 -16.55 0.30 5.34
CA ALA A 47 -17.81 0.25 4.63
C ALA A 47 -18.86 -0.61 5.36
N ALA A 48 -18.47 -1.80 5.82
CA ALA A 48 -19.36 -2.72 6.51
C ALA A 48 -19.84 -2.17 7.86
N VAL A 49 -18.93 -1.66 8.70
CA VAL A 49 -19.29 -1.12 10.01
C VAL A 49 -20.09 0.17 9.87
N TRP A 50 -19.75 1.04 8.90
CA TRP A 50 -20.52 2.25 8.67
C TRP A 50 -21.93 1.95 8.16
N TYR A 51 -22.11 0.91 7.34
CA TYR A 51 -23.44 0.50 6.87
C TYR A 51 -24.41 0.21 8.03
N GLU A 52 -23.93 -0.46 9.08
CA GLU A 52 -24.73 -0.78 10.28
C GLU A 52 -24.85 0.40 11.25
N THR A 53 -23.77 1.15 11.46
CA THR A 53 -23.70 2.14 12.56
C THR A 53 -23.95 3.58 12.12
N GLN A 54 -23.71 3.92 10.86
CA GLN A 54 -23.75 5.28 10.29
C GLN A 54 -22.93 6.30 11.09
N HIS A 55 -21.91 5.84 11.83
CA HIS A 55 -21.08 6.66 12.70
C HIS A 55 -19.69 6.90 12.12
N ALA A 56 -19.17 8.11 12.34
CA ALA A 56 -17.84 8.50 11.90
C ALA A 56 -16.71 7.66 12.51
N ALA A 57 -16.94 6.99 13.64
CA ALA A 57 -15.99 6.06 14.23
C ALA A 57 -15.61 4.89 13.30
N ALA A 58 -16.54 4.45 12.43
CA ALA A 58 -16.28 3.41 11.43
C ALA A 58 -15.26 3.87 10.37
N LEU A 59 -15.25 5.16 10.04
CA LEU A 59 -14.27 5.78 9.14
C LEU A 59 -12.89 5.78 9.76
N ALA A 60 -12.81 6.21 11.02
CA ALA A 60 -11.56 6.25 11.77
C ALA A 60 -10.93 4.86 11.87
N ALA A 61 -11.73 3.83 12.15
CA ALA A 61 -11.26 2.45 12.17
C ALA A 61 -10.64 2.03 10.83
N GLY A 62 -11.32 2.31 9.70
CA GLY A 62 -10.78 2.02 8.36
C GLY A 62 -9.48 2.76 8.05
N LEU A 63 -9.43 4.05 8.37
CA LEU A 63 -8.24 4.88 8.17
C LEU A 63 -7.05 4.41 9.00
N ILE A 64 -7.27 3.89 10.22
CA ILE A 64 -6.22 3.30 11.05
C ILE A 64 -5.59 2.09 10.35
N PHE A 65 -6.40 1.22 9.74
CA PHE A 65 -5.89 0.08 8.96
C PHE A 65 -5.11 0.54 7.72
N LEU A 66 -5.56 1.58 7.02
CA LEU A 66 -4.83 2.16 5.88
C LEU A 66 -3.45 2.71 6.30
N VAL A 67 -3.37 3.34 7.47
CA VAL A 67 -2.10 3.82 8.05
C VAL A 67 -1.21 2.63 8.42
N PHE A 68 -1.77 1.57 9.00
CA PHE A 68 -1.00 0.36 9.32
C PHE A 68 -0.48 -0.36 8.07
N GLY A 69 -1.25 -0.45 6.98
CA GLY A 69 -0.76 -1.01 5.73
C GLY A 69 0.42 -0.21 5.19
N CYS A 70 0.31 1.13 5.17
CA CYS A 70 1.43 2.01 4.82
C CYS A 70 2.67 1.81 5.73
N MET A 71 2.46 1.63 7.04
CA MET A 71 3.54 1.36 7.99
C MET A 71 4.23 0.02 7.73
N VAL A 72 3.47 -1.06 7.50
CA VAL A 72 3.99 -2.39 7.17
C VAL A 72 4.81 -2.35 5.89
N PHE A 73 4.34 -1.63 4.87
CA PHE A 73 5.12 -1.41 3.66
C PHE A 73 6.41 -0.65 3.94
N GLY A 74 6.35 0.42 4.75
CA GLY A 74 7.51 1.21 5.17
C GLY A 74 8.59 0.36 5.87
N ILE A 75 8.19 -0.55 6.77
CA ILE A 75 9.10 -1.50 7.42
C ILE A 75 9.77 -2.40 6.37
N GLY A 76 9.00 -2.89 5.40
CA GLY A 76 9.51 -3.69 4.28
C GLY A 76 10.57 -2.99 3.41
N LEU A 77 10.64 -1.65 3.44
CA LEU A 77 11.63 -0.87 2.71
C LEU A 77 12.95 -0.66 3.46
N THR A 78 12.99 -0.84 4.78
CA THR A 78 14.15 -0.46 5.62
C THR A 78 15.45 -1.16 5.22
N GLY A 79 15.37 -2.40 4.72
CA GLY A 79 16.52 -3.24 4.35
C GLY A 79 16.92 -3.26 2.88
N LEU A 80 16.33 -2.41 2.02
CA LEU A 80 16.58 -2.41 0.56
C LEU A 80 17.58 -1.33 0.13
N PRO A 81 18.31 -1.50 -0.99
CA PRO A 81 19.08 -0.42 -1.60
C PRO A 81 18.17 0.66 -2.19
N ALA A 82 18.67 1.89 -2.33
CA ALA A 82 17.88 3.06 -2.75
C ALA A 82 17.12 2.85 -4.09
N SER A 83 17.78 2.25 -5.08
CA SER A 83 17.15 1.91 -6.37
C SER A 83 15.99 0.94 -6.24
N ALA A 84 16.11 -0.08 -5.38
CA ALA A 84 15.04 -1.03 -5.10
C ALA A 84 13.90 -0.42 -4.27
N LYS A 85 14.20 0.51 -3.36
CA LYS A 85 13.17 1.25 -2.60
C LYS A 85 12.28 2.06 -3.54
N GLU A 86 12.86 2.78 -4.48
CA GLU A 86 12.10 3.59 -5.44
C GLU A 86 11.23 2.72 -6.36
N ALA A 87 11.76 1.60 -6.86
CA ALA A 87 10.97 0.65 -7.64
C ALA A 87 9.81 0.05 -6.81
N ALA A 88 10.06 -0.31 -5.55
CA ALA A 88 9.04 -0.86 -4.65
C ALA A 88 7.95 0.18 -4.33
N LYS A 89 8.32 1.43 -4.00
CA LYS A 89 7.37 2.52 -3.74
C LYS A 89 6.44 2.74 -4.92
N ARG A 90 7.00 2.81 -6.13
CA ARG A 90 6.21 3.00 -7.37
C ARG A 90 5.20 1.89 -7.57
N LYS A 91 5.61 0.63 -7.38
CA LYS A 91 4.70 -0.51 -7.49
C LYS A 91 3.62 -0.50 -6.40
N PHE A 92 3.99 -0.16 -5.17
CA PHE A 92 3.04 -0.03 -4.07
C PHE A 92 2.00 1.05 -4.35
N PHE A 93 2.42 2.26 -4.72
CA PHE A 93 1.51 3.38 -4.98
C PHE A 93 0.62 3.15 -6.20
N SER A 94 1.11 2.48 -7.24
CA SER A 94 0.27 2.16 -8.42
C SER A 94 -0.94 1.28 -8.07
N ILE A 95 -0.80 0.40 -7.07
CA ILE A 95 -1.89 -0.47 -6.60
C ILE A 95 -2.68 0.21 -5.48
N ASN A 96 -1.99 0.72 -4.46
CA ASN A 96 -2.62 1.21 -3.24
C ASN A 96 -3.19 2.63 -3.37
N ILE A 97 -2.89 3.38 -4.43
CA ILE A 97 -3.54 4.68 -4.65
C ILE A 97 -5.07 4.54 -4.72
N TRP A 98 -5.55 3.46 -5.35
CA TRP A 98 -6.97 3.16 -5.46
C TRP A 98 -7.59 2.93 -4.08
N LEU A 99 -6.95 2.14 -3.22
CA LEU A 99 -7.43 1.86 -1.86
C LEU A 99 -7.32 3.08 -0.93
N LEU A 100 -6.16 3.73 -0.91
CA LEU A 100 -5.85 4.83 -0.01
C LEU A 100 -6.65 6.09 -0.32
N SER A 101 -6.94 6.36 -1.60
CA SER A 101 -7.70 7.56 -1.99
C SER A 101 -9.21 7.38 -1.85
N PHE A 102 -9.74 6.15 -1.84
CA PHE A 102 -11.17 5.90 -1.89
C PHE A 102 -11.92 6.48 -0.69
N ILE A 103 -11.50 6.18 0.55
CA ILE A 103 -12.17 6.71 1.76
C ILE A 103 -12.06 8.24 1.85
N PRO A 104 -10.86 8.87 1.74
CA PRO A 104 -10.74 10.33 1.82
C PRO A 104 -11.55 11.06 0.76
N LEU A 105 -11.55 10.54 -0.48
CA LEU A 105 -12.31 11.16 -1.57
C LEU A 105 -13.82 10.99 -1.37
N SER A 106 -14.26 9.82 -0.91
CA SER A 106 -15.67 9.56 -0.58
C SER A 106 -16.14 10.44 0.56
N LEU A 107 -15.32 10.63 1.59
CA LEU A 107 -15.62 11.52 2.71
C LEU A 107 -15.80 12.96 2.22
N LEU A 108 -14.88 13.45 1.39
CA LEU A 108 -14.98 14.80 0.83
C LEU A 108 -16.26 14.97 0.01
N TYR A 109 -16.56 14.01 -0.86
CA TYR A 109 -17.80 14.01 -1.65
C TYR A 109 -19.05 14.03 -0.76
N ASN A 110 -19.12 13.15 0.25
CA ASN A 110 -20.32 13.07 1.08
C ASN A 110 -20.49 14.29 1.99
N ILE A 111 -19.41 14.90 2.47
CA ILE A 111 -19.52 16.16 3.22
C ILE A 111 -20.05 17.29 2.31
N LEU A 112 -19.58 17.36 1.06
CA LEU A 112 -19.98 18.42 0.12
C LEU A 112 -21.43 18.30 -0.35
N PHE A 113 -21.93 17.09 -0.59
CA PHE A 113 -23.25 16.87 -1.21
C PHE A 113 -24.31 16.26 -0.29
N ASN A 114 -23.93 15.53 0.76
CA ASN A 114 -24.84 14.85 1.68
C ASN A 114 -24.78 15.38 3.12
N GLY A 115 -23.74 16.16 3.49
CA GLY A 115 -23.54 16.68 4.83
C GLY A 115 -23.19 15.64 5.90
N SER A 116 -23.04 14.36 5.54
CA SER A 116 -22.73 13.26 6.47
C SER A 116 -21.48 12.51 6.01
N PRO A 117 -20.54 12.16 6.91
CA PRO A 117 -19.32 11.47 6.51
C PRO A 117 -19.59 9.98 6.27
N ALA A 118 -19.23 9.47 5.10
CA ALA A 118 -19.39 8.06 4.73
C ALA A 118 -18.18 7.52 3.93
N PRO A 119 -17.84 6.22 4.07
CA PRO A 119 -16.63 5.63 3.47
C PRO A 119 -16.76 5.38 1.96
N TYR A 120 -17.97 5.48 1.43
CA TYR A 120 -18.30 5.33 0.01
C TYR A 120 -19.27 6.44 -0.41
N PRO A 121 -19.29 6.84 -1.69
CA PRO A 121 -20.20 7.88 -2.16
C PRO A 121 -21.66 7.46 -2.00
N LEU A 122 -22.47 8.29 -1.35
CA LEU A 122 -23.92 8.12 -1.28
C LEU A 122 -24.59 8.81 -2.47
N LEU A 123 -25.74 8.29 -2.91
CA LEU A 123 -26.57 9.00 -3.88
C LEU A 123 -27.03 10.33 -3.27
N SER A 124 -26.65 11.42 -3.93
CA SER A 124 -27.01 12.77 -3.51
C SER A 124 -27.77 13.49 -4.62
N SER A 125 -28.44 14.57 -4.25
CA SER A 125 -29.02 15.52 -5.21
C SER A 125 -28.06 16.69 -5.38
N PRO A 126 -27.63 17.03 -6.62
CA PRO A 126 -28.12 16.56 -7.92
C PRO A 126 -27.59 15.18 -8.31
N ILE A 127 -28.40 14.38 -9.03
CA ILE A 127 -28.05 12.99 -9.42
C ILE A 127 -26.75 12.85 -10.23
N LEU A 128 -26.28 13.94 -10.84
CA LEU A 128 -25.04 14.00 -11.62
C LEU A 128 -23.77 13.99 -10.75
N SER A 129 -23.87 14.31 -9.46
CA SER A 129 -22.74 14.32 -8.53
C SER A 129 -22.13 12.92 -8.37
N TYR A 130 -22.97 11.88 -8.37
CA TYR A 130 -22.54 10.49 -8.19
C TYR A 130 -21.64 9.98 -9.33
N PRO A 131 -22.01 10.07 -10.63
CA PRO A 131 -21.09 9.72 -11.71
C PRO A 131 -19.87 10.67 -11.78
N ALA A 132 -20.01 11.94 -11.38
CA ALA A 132 -18.89 12.87 -11.33
C ALA A 132 -17.82 12.43 -10.32
N PHE A 133 -18.21 11.88 -9.16
CA PHE A 133 -17.27 11.29 -8.20
C PHE A 133 -16.42 10.20 -8.85
N TRP A 134 -17.04 9.26 -9.56
CA TRP A 134 -16.33 8.16 -10.23
C TRP A 134 -15.36 8.67 -11.29
N LEU A 135 -15.76 9.70 -12.05
CA LEU A 135 -14.88 10.35 -13.02
C LEU A 135 -13.64 10.93 -12.33
N VAL A 136 -13.83 11.71 -11.26
CA VAL A 136 -12.72 12.30 -10.49
C VAL A 136 -11.81 11.21 -9.91
N TYR A 137 -12.39 10.17 -9.32
CA TYR A 137 -11.65 9.05 -8.75
C TYR A 137 -10.78 8.33 -9.79
N ILE A 138 -11.35 8.02 -10.97
CA ILE A 138 -10.61 7.38 -12.07
C ILE A 138 -9.51 8.30 -12.60
N VAL A 139 -9.80 9.60 -12.80
CA VAL A 139 -8.80 10.58 -13.25
C VAL A 139 -7.66 10.70 -12.26
N LEU A 140 -7.94 10.68 -10.95
CA LEU A 140 -6.92 10.71 -9.91
C LEU A 140 -6.05 9.46 -9.95
N GLY A 141 -6.65 8.26 -9.95
CA GLY A 141 -5.91 6.99 -10.00
C GLY A 141 -5.03 6.89 -11.25
N LEU A 142 -5.61 7.15 -12.43
CA LEU A 142 -4.86 7.15 -13.69
C LEU A 142 -3.79 8.25 -13.73
N GLY A 143 -4.06 9.43 -13.19
CA GLY A 143 -3.10 10.53 -13.12
C GLY A 143 -1.85 10.15 -12.32
N VAL A 144 -2.03 9.47 -11.19
CA VAL A 144 -0.93 8.95 -10.36
C VAL A 144 -0.18 7.85 -11.10
N ASP A 145 -0.88 6.89 -11.72
CA ASP A 145 -0.24 5.82 -12.51
C ASP A 145 0.58 6.38 -13.68
N LEU A 146 0.05 7.37 -14.41
CA LEU A 146 0.76 8.04 -15.49
C LEU A 146 1.99 8.81 -14.99
N ALA A 147 1.90 9.47 -13.83
CA ALA A 147 3.04 10.14 -13.20
C ALA A 147 4.14 9.13 -12.80
N ILE A 148 3.75 7.95 -12.28
CA ILE A 148 4.66 6.85 -11.96
C ILE A 148 5.34 6.28 -13.22
N ILE A 149 4.60 6.13 -14.32
CA ILE A 149 5.15 5.68 -15.60
C ILE A 149 6.12 6.74 -16.17
N LYS A 150 5.76 8.02 -16.13
CA LYS A 150 6.59 9.12 -16.64
C LYS A 150 7.92 9.22 -15.89
N THR A 151 7.90 9.05 -14.57
CA THR A 151 9.11 9.04 -13.74
C THR A 151 9.98 7.81 -13.98
N ARG A 152 9.48 6.74 -14.62
CA ARG A 152 10.29 5.55 -14.99
C ARG A 152 11.09 5.79 -16.27
N ARG A 153 10.61 6.69 -17.14
CA ARG A 153 11.21 6.99 -18.45
C ARG A 153 12.28 8.09 -18.40
N ARG A 154 12.45 8.79 -17.27
CA ARG A 154 13.53 9.77 -17.10
C ARG A 154 14.81 9.01 -16.71
N PRO A 155 15.89 9.09 -17.51
CA PRO A 155 17.15 8.42 -17.23
C PRO A 155 17.83 8.97 -15.98
#